data_AF-A0A3D5SGM8-F1
#
_entry.id   AF-A0A3D5SGM8-F1
#
_cell.length_a   1.000
_cell.length_b   1.000
_cell.length_c   1.000
_cell.angle_alpha   90.00
_cell.angle_beta   90.00
_cell.angle_gamma   90.00
#
_symmetry.space_group_name_H-M   'P 1'
#
loop_
_entity.id
_entity.type
_entity.pdbx_description
1 polymer ?
#
loop_
_entity_poly.entity_id
_entity_poly.type
_entity_poly.pdbx_seq_one_letter_code
_entity_poly.pdbx_strand_id
1 'polypeptide(L)'
;YMFEEYAGIPTEVELASEFRYRKPVLDKTSALLCVSQSGETADSLAALQEARRKGILTLGFVNAVGSTIARVTDAGVYNHIGPEIGVASTKAFSSQICLFALLTLFLGRQRNLSLVMGQRIARELQNMPVLVKKVLRQDKVIQKIARKYFKAKDFFFLGRKYNFPLALEGALKLKEISYIH
;
A
#
# COMPACT_ATOMS: atom_id res chain seq x y z
N TYR A 1 -8.87 7.82 1.15
CA TYR A 1 -9.36 8.06 -0.23
C TYR A 1 -10.09 6.90 -0.88
N MET A 2 -9.44 5.80 -1.31
CA MET A 2 -10.14 4.75 -2.08
C MET A 2 -11.34 4.15 -1.32
N PHE A 3 -11.11 3.72 -0.07
CA PHE A 3 -12.17 3.19 0.79
C PHE A 3 -13.23 4.23 1.16
N GLU A 4 -12.83 5.47 1.44
CA GLU A 4 -13.78 6.53 1.79
C GLU A 4 -14.67 6.93 0.61
N GLU A 5 -14.08 7.17 -0.57
CA GLU A 5 -14.79 7.68 -1.74
C GLU A 5 -15.67 6.63 -2.41
N TYR A 6 -15.23 5.36 -2.44
CA TYR A 6 -15.91 4.31 -3.20
C TYR A 6 -16.59 3.26 -2.33
N ALA A 7 -16.23 3.15 -1.05
CA ALA A 7 -16.89 2.26 -0.11
C ALA A 7 -17.57 3.01 1.06
N GLY A 8 -17.36 4.32 1.22
CA GLY A 8 -17.94 5.08 2.33
C GLY A 8 -17.43 4.63 3.71
N ILE A 9 -16.21 4.08 3.77
CA ILE A 9 -15.61 3.56 5.00
C ILE A 9 -14.59 4.57 5.51
N PRO A 10 -14.79 5.18 6.70
CA PRO A 10 -13.78 6.01 7.35
C PRO A 10 -12.46 5.24 7.47
N THR A 11 -11.36 5.85 7.03
CA THR A 11 -10.06 5.17 6.96
C THR A 11 -8.97 6.05 7.53
N GLU A 12 -8.30 5.54 8.57
CA GLU A 12 -7.09 6.14 9.12
C GLU A 12 -5.87 5.30 8.70
N VAL A 13 -4.75 5.98 8.43
CA VAL A 13 -3.47 5.34 8.08
C VAL A 13 -2.42 5.81 9.06
N GLU A 14 -1.75 4.86 9.71
CA GLU A 14 -0.80 5.16 10.77
C GLU A 14 0.49 4.37 10.62
N LEU A 15 1.57 4.98 11.08
CA LEU A 15 2.83 4.28 11.28
C LEU A 15 2.66 3.31 12.45
N ALA A 16 2.98 2.04 12.24
CA ALA A 16 2.81 1.01 13.25
C ALA A 16 3.61 1.29 14.53
N SER A 17 4.77 1.94 14.40
CA SER A 17 5.58 2.40 15.54
C SER A 17 4.78 3.34 16.44
N GLU A 18 4.08 4.33 15.87
CA GLU A 18 3.28 5.29 16.63
C GLU A 18 1.99 4.67 17.17
N PHE A 19 1.35 3.78 16.39
CA PHE A 19 0.11 3.10 16.78
C PHE A 19 0.27 2.36 18.12
N ARG A 20 1.43 1.75 18.36
CA ARG A 20 1.75 1.03 19.60
C ARG A 20 1.85 1.94 20.82
N TYR A 21 2.39 3.14 20.65
CA TYR A 21 2.67 4.06 21.78
C TYR A 21 1.51 4.98 22.11
N ARG A 22 0.54 5.12 21.20
CA ARG A 22 -0.72 5.80 21.49
C ARG A 22 -1.75 4.83 22.09
N LYS A 23 -2.80 5.37 22.70
CA LYS A 23 -3.99 4.60 23.10
C LYS A 23 -5.06 4.77 22.01
N PRO A 24 -5.03 3.98 20.92
CA PRO A 24 -6.02 4.13 19.87
C PRO A 24 -7.40 3.72 20.42
N VAL A 25 -8.39 4.59 20.16
CA VAL A 25 -9.79 4.29 20.44
C VAL A 25 -10.29 3.41 19.30
N LEU A 26 -10.27 2.10 19.52
CA LEU A 26 -10.76 1.11 18.56
C LEU A 26 -12.14 0.65 18.99
N ASP A 27 -13.11 0.69 18.07
CA ASP A 27 -14.45 0.16 18.28
C ASP A 27 -14.58 -1.27 17.73
N LYS A 28 -15.55 -2.05 18.22
CA LYS A 28 -15.76 -3.45 17.76
C LYS A 28 -16.24 -3.56 16.30
N THR A 29 -16.60 -2.43 15.68
CA THR A 29 -17.00 -2.38 14.27
C THR A 29 -15.82 -2.02 13.35
N SER A 30 -14.66 -1.77 13.93
CA SER A 30 -13.42 -1.42 13.24
C SER A 30 -12.70 -2.68 12.77
N ALA A 31 -11.89 -2.52 11.74
CA ALA A 31 -10.94 -3.52 11.30
C ALA A 31 -9.54 -2.90 11.21
N LEU A 32 -8.53 -3.61 11.67
CA LEU A 32 -7.13 -3.25 11.47
C LEU A 32 -6.58 -4.01 10.27
N LEU A 33 -6.16 -3.29 9.23
CA LEU A 33 -5.49 -3.85 8.07
C LEU A 33 -3.98 -3.59 8.17
N CYS A 34 -3.23 -4.67 8.41
CA CYS A 34 -1.77 -4.64 8.45
C CYS A 34 -1.20 -4.94 7.06
N VAL A 35 -0.26 -4.11 6.60
CA VAL A 35 0.38 -4.22 5.30
C VAL A 35 1.87 -4.43 5.51
N SER A 36 2.40 -5.59 5.11
CA SER A 36 3.82 -5.92 5.30
C SER A 36 4.31 -6.84 4.20
N GLN A 37 5.38 -6.46 3.50
CA GLN A 37 5.99 -7.32 2.47
C GLN A 37 6.50 -8.63 3.08
N SER A 38 7.29 -8.54 4.17
CA SER A 38 7.91 -9.70 4.81
C SER A 38 6.95 -10.47 5.70
N GLY A 39 5.91 -9.80 6.23
CA GLY A 39 5.05 -10.37 7.27
C GLY A 39 5.76 -10.56 8.63
N GLU A 40 6.95 -9.98 8.80
CA GLU A 40 7.79 -10.11 10.00
C GLU A 40 8.17 -8.75 10.62
N THR A 41 7.65 -7.64 10.10
CA THR A 41 7.96 -6.30 10.62
C THR A 41 7.47 -6.16 12.07
N ALA A 42 8.41 -5.98 13.01
CA ALA A 42 8.14 -6.06 14.45
C ALA A 42 7.07 -5.06 14.93
N ASP A 43 7.16 -3.80 14.51
CA ASP A 43 6.17 -2.79 14.90
C ASP A 43 4.77 -3.11 14.35
N SER A 44 4.71 -3.56 13.09
CA SER A 44 3.45 -3.99 12.47
C SER A 44 2.82 -5.19 13.18
N LEU A 45 3.65 -6.15 13.60
CA LEU A 45 3.20 -7.30 14.38
C LEU A 45 2.70 -6.87 15.77
N ALA A 46 3.40 -5.95 16.44
CA ALA A 46 3.00 -5.45 17.75
C ALA A 46 1.66 -4.69 17.68
N ALA A 47 1.47 -3.84 16.67
CA ALA A 47 0.20 -3.15 16.42
C ALA A 47 -0.95 -4.13 16.19
N LEU A 48 -0.70 -5.20 15.42
CA LEU A 48 -1.69 -6.24 15.15
C LEU A 48 -2.09 -7.03 16.41
N GLN A 49 -1.11 -7.39 17.24
CA GLN A 49 -1.36 -8.08 18.51
C GLN A 49 -2.19 -7.23 19.46
N GLU A 50 -1.94 -5.92 19.51
CA GLU A 50 -2.71 -4.99 20.34
C GLU A 50 -4.17 -4.90 19.89
N ALA A 51 -4.42 -4.79 18.58
CA ALA A 51 -5.79 -4.81 18.03
C ALA A 51 -6.49 -6.14 18.32
N ARG A 52 -5.78 -7.27 18.18
CA ARG A 52 -6.32 -8.60 18.50
C ARG A 52 -6.70 -8.73 19.98
N ARG A 53 -5.88 -8.23 20.92
CA ARG A 53 -6.21 -8.23 22.37
C ARG A 53 -7.50 -7.46 22.68
N LYS A 54 -7.80 -6.43 21.88
CA LYS A 54 -9.02 -5.64 21.98
C LYS A 54 -10.22 -6.26 21.26
N GLY A 55 -10.05 -7.44 20.63
CA GLY A 55 -11.10 -8.15 19.90
C GLY A 55 -11.49 -7.47 18.59
N ILE A 56 -10.58 -6.71 17.99
CA ILE A 56 -10.77 -6.04 16.70
C ILE A 56 -10.47 -7.02 15.56
N LEU A 57 -11.25 -6.96 14.49
CA LEU A 57 -10.99 -7.75 13.29
C LEU A 57 -9.61 -7.38 12.71
N THR A 58 -8.73 -8.36 12.56
CA THR A 58 -7.38 -8.16 12.02
C THR A 58 -7.23 -8.74 10.62
N LEU A 59 -6.79 -7.92 9.68
CA LEU A 59 -6.57 -8.26 8.28
C LEU A 59 -5.09 -8.12 7.91
N GLY A 60 -4.57 -8.99 7.05
CA GLY A 60 -3.17 -8.95 6.60
C GLY A 60 -3.00 -8.91 5.09
N PHE A 61 -2.32 -7.90 4.56
CA PHE A 61 -1.77 -7.91 3.20
C PHE A 61 -0.27 -8.21 3.26
N VAL A 62 0.07 -9.44 2.89
CA VAL A 62 1.43 -9.97 3.05
C VAL A 62 1.93 -10.64 1.79
N ASN A 63 3.23 -10.70 1.55
CA ASN A 63 3.78 -11.44 0.42
C ASN A 63 4.36 -12.80 0.82
N ALA A 64 4.99 -12.89 1.99
CA ALA A 64 5.60 -14.12 2.47
C ALA A 64 4.55 -15.09 3.05
N VAL A 65 4.40 -16.24 2.38
CA VAL A 65 3.52 -17.33 2.81
C VAL A 65 4.01 -17.91 4.13
N GLY A 66 3.10 -18.10 5.08
CA GLY A 66 3.41 -18.66 6.39
C GLY A 66 4.16 -17.73 7.34
N SER A 67 4.33 -16.44 6.99
CA SER A 67 4.91 -15.42 7.87
C SER A 67 4.11 -15.22 9.16
N THR A 68 4.71 -14.62 10.17
CA THR A 68 4.09 -14.41 11.48
C THR A 68 2.80 -13.62 11.36
N ILE A 69 2.80 -12.48 10.67
CA ILE A 69 1.57 -11.68 10.45
C ILE A 69 0.50 -12.50 9.72
N ALA A 70 0.87 -13.34 8.75
CA ALA A 70 -0.08 -14.20 8.04
C ALA A 70 -0.75 -15.23 8.97
N ARG A 71 -0.03 -15.74 9.97
CA ARG A 71 -0.55 -16.73 10.93
C ARG A 71 -1.43 -16.12 12.02
N VAL A 72 -1.18 -14.86 12.38
CA VAL A 72 -1.86 -14.22 13.52
C VAL A 72 -3.04 -13.32 13.14
N THR A 73 -3.21 -13.02 11.85
CA THR A 73 -4.38 -12.29 11.32
C THR A 73 -5.61 -13.18 11.24
N ASP A 74 -6.81 -12.61 11.40
CA ASP A 74 -8.07 -13.35 11.26
C ASP A 74 -8.37 -13.70 9.81
N ALA A 75 -8.02 -12.79 8.88
CA ALA A 75 -8.07 -13.03 7.45
C ALA A 75 -7.00 -12.20 6.73
N GLY A 76 -6.75 -12.49 5.45
CA GLY A 76 -5.74 -11.76 4.70
C GLY A 76 -5.66 -12.15 3.24
N VAL A 77 -4.78 -11.44 2.52
CA VAL A 77 -4.50 -11.68 1.11
C VAL A 77 -2.98 -11.75 0.92
N TYR A 78 -2.55 -12.77 0.18
CA TYR A 78 -1.18 -12.86 -0.29
C TYR A 78 -1.01 -12.05 -1.58
N ASN A 79 0.04 -11.22 -1.65
CA ASN A 79 0.34 -10.41 -2.84
C ASN A 79 0.63 -11.28 -4.09
N HIS A 80 1.20 -12.48 -3.89
CA HIS A 80 1.60 -13.41 -4.97
C HIS A 80 2.57 -12.80 -6.01
N ILE A 81 3.44 -11.89 -5.59
CA ILE A 81 4.41 -11.24 -6.48
C ILE A 81 5.76 -11.97 -6.56
N GLY A 82 5.88 -13.13 -5.90
CA GLY A 82 7.15 -13.84 -5.71
C GLY A 82 8.11 -13.11 -4.76
N PRO A 83 9.30 -13.68 -4.47
CA PRO A 83 10.25 -13.09 -3.54
C PRO A 83 10.77 -11.74 -4.04
N GLU A 84 10.86 -10.75 -3.16
CA GLU A 84 11.45 -9.44 -3.47
C GLU A 84 12.81 -9.39 -2.78
N ILE A 85 13.88 -9.38 -3.59
CA ILE A 85 15.27 -9.46 -3.11
C ILE A 85 15.86 -8.06 -2.89
N GLY A 86 15.39 -7.07 -3.65
CA GLY A 86 15.82 -5.69 -3.48
C GLY A 86 15.39 -5.13 -2.12
N VAL A 87 16.27 -4.38 -1.48
CA VAL A 87 15.98 -3.72 -0.19
C VAL A 87 14.84 -2.70 -0.35
N ALA A 88 14.88 -1.91 -1.42
CA ALA A 88 13.81 -0.99 -1.75
C ALA A 88 12.63 -1.74 -2.38
N SER A 89 11.47 -1.67 -1.71
CA SER A 89 10.19 -2.20 -2.21
C SER A 89 9.84 -1.59 -3.58
N THR A 90 9.41 -2.42 -4.53
CA THR A 90 8.99 -1.97 -5.87
C THR A 90 7.70 -2.66 -6.30
N LYS A 91 7.76 -3.96 -6.57
CA LYS A 91 6.60 -4.77 -6.96
C LYS A 91 5.66 -5.00 -5.78
N ALA A 92 6.17 -5.03 -4.54
CA ALA A 92 5.31 -5.15 -3.37
C ALA A 92 4.41 -3.92 -3.21
N PHE A 93 4.97 -2.71 -3.35
CA PHE A 93 4.20 -1.47 -3.28
C PHE A 93 3.08 -1.40 -4.34
N SER A 94 3.42 -1.64 -5.61
CA SER A 94 2.42 -1.58 -6.69
C SER A 94 1.36 -2.66 -6.56
N SER A 95 1.73 -3.87 -6.14
CA SER A 95 0.77 -4.95 -5.86
C SER A 95 -0.16 -4.61 -4.69
N GLN A 96 0.34 -3.99 -3.63
CA GLN A 96 -0.48 -3.60 -2.48
C GLN A 96 -1.50 -2.53 -2.90
N ILE A 97 -1.13 -1.57 -3.76
CA ILE A 97 -2.10 -0.62 -4.34
C ILE A 97 -3.20 -1.36 -5.13
N CYS A 98 -2.84 -2.36 -5.93
CA CYS A 98 -3.83 -3.19 -6.63
C CYS A 98 -4.75 -3.93 -5.65
N LEU A 99 -4.22 -4.46 -4.55
CA LEU A 99 -5.02 -5.11 -3.51
C LEU A 99 -5.97 -4.13 -2.81
N PHE A 100 -5.52 -2.92 -2.51
CA PHE A 100 -6.39 -1.86 -1.97
C PHE A 100 -7.53 -1.53 -2.93
N ALA A 101 -7.26 -1.44 -4.24
CA ALA A 101 -8.29 -1.19 -5.24
C ALA A 101 -9.28 -2.36 -5.37
N LEU A 102 -8.81 -3.61 -5.31
CA LEU A 102 -9.65 -4.81 -5.32
C LEU A 102 -10.53 -4.89 -4.06
N LEU A 103 -9.96 -4.62 -2.89
CA LEU A 103 -10.70 -4.58 -1.63
C LEU A 103 -11.73 -3.44 -1.63
N THR A 104 -11.35 -2.28 -2.17
CA THR A 104 -12.27 -1.14 -2.36
C THR A 104 -13.44 -1.54 -3.25
N LEU A 105 -13.19 -2.21 -4.38
CA LEU A 105 -14.23 -2.69 -5.28
C LEU A 105 -15.14 -3.72 -4.60
N PHE A 106 -14.57 -4.65 -3.83
CA PHE A 106 -15.32 -5.65 -3.09
C PHE A 106 -16.26 -5.00 -2.06
N LEU A 107 -15.73 -4.12 -1.21
CA LEU A 107 -16.49 -3.43 -0.16
C LEU A 107 -17.50 -2.44 -0.75
N GLY A 108 -17.11 -1.70 -1.78
CA GLY A 108 -17.98 -0.72 -2.44
C GLY A 108 -19.19 -1.35 -3.09
N ARG A 109 -19.04 -2.53 -3.73
CA ARG A 109 -20.15 -3.27 -4.36
C ARG A 109 -21.21 -3.77 -3.37
N GLN A 110 -20.84 -3.95 -2.11
CA GLN A 110 -21.77 -4.30 -1.04
C GLN A 110 -22.44 -3.06 -0.42
N ARG A 111 -22.09 -1.87 -0.91
CA ARG A 111 -22.52 -0.57 -0.40
C ARG A 111 -23.06 0.27 -1.57
N ASN A 112 -22.60 1.51 -1.69
CA ASN A 112 -23.17 2.51 -2.60
C ASN A 112 -22.38 2.68 -3.91
N LEU A 113 -21.44 1.78 -4.22
CA LEU A 113 -20.68 1.87 -5.47
C LEU A 113 -21.59 1.55 -6.66
N SER A 114 -21.76 2.50 -7.58
CA SER A 114 -22.54 2.26 -8.79
C SER A 114 -21.93 1.14 -9.63
N LEU A 115 -22.79 0.35 -10.29
CA LEU A 115 -22.37 -0.74 -11.18
C LEU A 115 -21.41 -0.23 -12.27
N VAL A 116 -21.72 0.93 -12.87
CA VAL A 116 -20.90 1.55 -13.92
C VAL A 116 -19.50 1.88 -13.40
N MET A 117 -19.40 2.48 -12.21
CA MET A 117 -18.10 2.79 -11.62
C MET A 117 -17.33 1.51 -11.23
N GLY A 118 -18.01 0.52 -10.64
CA GLY A 118 -17.39 -0.76 -10.31
C GLY A 118 -16.82 -1.49 -11.54
N GLN A 119 -17.58 -1.51 -12.65
CA GLN A 119 -17.12 -2.06 -13.93
C GLN A 119 -15.92 -1.29 -14.49
N ARG A 120 -15.91 0.04 -14.36
CA ARG A 120 -14.78 0.87 -14.78
C ARG A 120 -13.52 0.52 -13.99
N ILE A 121 -13.60 0.46 -12.66
CA ILE A 121 -12.46 0.09 -11.79
C ILE A 121 -11.93 -1.29 -12.18
N ALA A 122 -12.81 -2.28 -12.35
CA ALA A 122 -12.41 -3.64 -12.75
C ALA A 122 -11.70 -3.66 -14.11
N ARG A 123 -12.21 -2.91 -15.09
CA ARG A 123 -11.61 -2.81 -16.43
C ARG A 123 -10.24 -2.15 -16.40
N GLU A 124 -10.07 -1.08 -15.63
CA GLU A 124 -8.77 -0.41 -15.50
C GLU A 124 -7.74 -1.29 -14.75
N LEU A 125 -8.17 -2.07 -13.75
CA LEU A 125 -7.31 -3.06 -13.11
C LEU A 125 -6.84 -4.15 -14.08
N GLN A 126 -7.74 -4.64 -14.95
CA GLN A 126 -7.37 -5.57 -16.02
C GLN A 126 -6.38 -4.96 -17.03
N ASN A 127 -6.50 -3.66 -17.30
CA ASN A 127 -5.63 -2.92 -18.21
C ASN A 127 -4.27 -2.53 -17.58
N MET A 128 -4.12 -2.66 -16.26
CA MET A 128 -2.94 -2.23 -15.52
C MET A 128 -1.61 -2.79 -16.08
N PRO A 129 -1.49 -4.09 -16.46
CA PRO A 129 -0.25 -4.61 -17.03
C PRO A 129 0.17 -3.91 -18.34
N VAL A 130 -0.80 -3.48 -19.15
CA VAL A 130 -0.53 -2.74 -20.40
C VAL A 130 0.00 -1.35 -20.08
N LEU A 131 -0.63 -0.66 -19.11
CA LEU A 131 -0.20 0.67 -18.66
C LEU A 131 1.21 0.63 -18.05
N VAL A 132 1.50 -0.37 -17.22
CA VAL A 132 2.84 -0.58 -16.64
C VAL A 132 3.88 -0.79 -17.74
N LYS A 133 3.61 -1.66 -18.73
CA LYS A 133 4.51 -1.86 -19.88
C LYS A 133 4.77 -0.56 -20.65
N LYS A 134 3.74 0.29 -20.81
CA LYS A 134 3.87 1.59 -21.47
C LYS A 134 4.78 2.55 -20.69
N VAL A 135 4.69 2.56 -19.36
CA VAL A 135 5.58 3.37 -18.50
C VAL A 135 7.01 2.84 -18.54
N LEU A 136 7.21 1.52 -18.47
CA LEU A 136 8.55 0.91 -18.50
C LEU A 136 9.31 1.17 -19.81
N ARG A 137 8.61 1.38 -20.94
CA ARG A 137 9.22 1.79 -22.22
C ARG A 137 9.79 3.22 -22.23
N GLN A 138 9.59 3.97 -21.15
CA GLN A 138 10.13 5.33 -21.01
C GLN A 138 11.49 5.34 -20.29
N ASP A 139 12.12 4.17 -20.08
CA ASP A 139 13.42 4.00 -19.42
C ASP A 139 14.49 4.97 -19.96
N LYS A 140 14.60 5.11 -21.28
CA LYS A 140 15.59 6.01 -21.91
C LYS A 140 15.33 7.48 -21.59
N VAL A 141 14.07 7.89 -21.47
CA VAL A 141 13.69 9.27 -21.12
C VAL A 141 14.00 9.52 -19.64
N ILE A 142 13.63 8.59 -18.77
CA ILE A 142 13.92 8.66 -17.33
C ILE A 142 15.43 8.67 -17.08
N GLN A 143 16.21 7.89 -17.82
CA GLN A 143 17.67 7.89 -17.73
C GLN A 143 18.27 9.25 -18.10
N LYS A 144 17.74 9.93 -19.13
CA LYS A 144 18.19 11.29 -19.49
C LYS A 144 17.90 12.29 -18.37
N ILE A 145 16.74 12.18 -17.72
CA ILE A 145 16.37 13.01 -16.57
C ILE A 145 17.32 12.75 -15.41
N ALA A 146 17.59 11.49 -15.07
CA ALA A 146 18.54 11.12 -14.03
C ALA A 146 19.94 11.68 -14.30
N ARG A 147 20.45 11.56 -15.54
CA ARG A 147 21.74 12.15 -15.94
C ARG A 147 21.76 13.67 -15.90
N LYS A 148 20.63 14.34 -16.10
CA LYS A 148 20.55 15.79 -15.96
C LYS A 148 20.68 16.23 -14.51
N TYR A 149 20.08 15.49 -13.58
CA TYR A 149 19.95 15.90 -12.18
C TYR A 149 20.84 15.12 -11.20
N PHE A 150 21.76 14.26 -11.66
CA PHE A 150 22.59 13.44 -10.76
C PHE A 150 23.47 14.23 -9.78
N LYS A 151 23.72 15.52 -10.03
CA LYS A 151 24.47 16.43 -9.15
C LYS A 151 23.57 17.24 -8.20
N ALA A 152 22.25 17.14 -8.31
CA ALA A 152 21.34 17.82 -7.41
C ALA A 152 21.45 17.21 -6.01
N LYS A 153 21.45 18.05 -4.98
CA LYS A 153 21.56 17.64 -3.57
C LYS A 153 20.21 17.43 -2.91
N ASP A 154 19.18 18.12 -3.41
CA ASP A 154 17.86 18.19 -2.82
C ASP A 154 16.79 18.01 -3.89
N PHE A 155 15.74 17.24 -3.59
CA PHE A 155 14.56 17.09 -4.43
C PHE A 155 13.27 17.32 -3.64
N PHE A 156 12.37 18.12 -4.21
CA PHE A 156 11.01 18.26 -3.69
C PHE A 156 10.05 17.39 -4.48
N PHE A 157 9.34 16.51 -3.78
CA PHE A 157 8.26 15.69 -4.33
C PHE A 157 6.92 16.27 -3.89
N LEU A 158 6.09 16.66 -4.87
CA LEU A 158 4.81 17.31 -4.62
C LEU A 158 3.68 16.44 -5.17
N GLY A 159 2.65 16.24 -4.35
CA GLY A 159 1.49 15.46 -4.73
C GLY A 159 0.26 15.90 -3.94
N ARG A 160 -0.93 15.68 -4.52
CA ARG A 160 -2.22 15.92 -3.88
C ARG A 160 -3.10 14.70 -4.09
N LYS A 161 -3.99 14.42 -3.13
CA LYS A 161 -4.96 13.32 -3.19
C LYS A 161 -4.23 12.00 -3.46
N TYR A 162 -4.60 11.26 -4.50
CA TYR A 162 -3.96 9.99 -4.85
C TYR A 162 -2.46 10.11 -5.17
N ASN A 163 -1.99 11.29 -5.58
CA ASN A 163 -0.58 11.52 -5.89
C ASN A 163 0.25 11.90 -4.66
N PHE A 164 -0.39 12.27 -3.53
CA PHE A 164 0.34 12.57 -2.30
C PHE A 164 1.15 11.36 -1.77
N PRO A 165 0.56 10.16 -1.57
CA PRO A 165 1.33 9.00 -1.15
C PRO A 165 2.37 8.56 -2.21
N LEU A 166 2.11 8.81 -3.50
CA LEU A 166 3.09 8.52 -4.56
C LEU A 166 4.30 9.47 -4.51
N ALA A 167 4.09 10.73 -4.15
CA ALA A 167 5.17 11.68 -3.93
C ALA A 167 6.05 11.27 -2.75
N LEU A 168 5.43 10.81 -1.65
CA LEU A 168 6.16 10.29 -0.48
C LEU A 168 6.98 9.04 -0.84
N GLU A 169 6.37 8.08 -1.54
CA GLU A 169 7.08 6.86 -1.99
C GLU A 169 8.24 7.21 -2.93
N GLY A 170 8.04 8.13 -3.89
CA GLY A 170 9.08 8.58 -4.81
C GLY A 170 10.27 9.21 -4.09
N ALA A 171 10.00 10.08 -3.11
CA ALA A 171 11.03 10.67 -2.26
C ALA A 171 11.78 9.60 -1.44
N LEU A 172 11.04 8.67 -0.85
CA LEU A 172 11.62 7.56 -0.07
C LEU A 172 12.56 6.72 -0.94
N LYS A 173 12.13 6.32 -2.14
CA LYS A 173 12.97 5.53 -3.06
C LYS A 173 14.23 6.28 -3.45
N LEU A 174 14.12 7.57 -3.77
CA LEU A 174 15.29 8.38 -4.11
C LEU A 174 16.28 8.41 -2.93
N LYS A 175 15.79 8.69 -1.73
CA LYS A 175 16.61 8.77 -0.52
C LYS A 175 17.30 7.44 -0.19
N GLU A 176 16.58 6.32 -0.27
CA GLU A 176 17.10 4.98 0.06
C GLU A 176 18.24 4.53 -0.85
N ILE A 177 18.14 4.78 -2.17
CA ILE A 177 19.06 4.19 -3.15
C ILE A 177 20.13 5.16 -3.67
N SER A 178 19.92 6.47 -3.53
CA SER A 178 20.85 7.49 -4.02
C SER A 178 21.53 8.30 -2.93
N TYR A 179 21.04 8.22 -1.68
CA TYR A 179 21.50 9.04 -0.55
C TYR A 179 21.35 10.55 -0.74
N ILE A 180 20.62 10.97 -1.77
CA ILE A 180 20.22 12.36 -2.01
C ILE A 180 19.07 12.71 -1.05
N HIS A 181 19.03 13.98 -0.63
CA HIS A 181 18.00 14.49 0.26
C HIS A 181 16.69 14.81 -0.50
#